data_AF-A0A1Y1LBN2-F1
#
_entry.id   AF-A0A1Y1LBN2-F1
#
_cell.length_a   1.000
_cell.length_b   1.000
_cell.length_c   1.000
_cell.angle_alpha   90.00
_cell.angle_beta   90.00
_cell.angle_gamma   90.00
#
_symmetry.space_group_name_H-M   'P 1'
#
loop_
_entity.id
_entity.type
_entity.pdbx_description
1 polymer ?
#
loop_
_entity_poly.entity_id
_entity_poly.type
_entity_poly.pdbx_seq_one_letter_code
_entity_poly.pdbx_strand_id
1 'polypeptide(L)'
;PQFTANFLTAVSNLYFNDGNKNPILFPPTNLLEMITLWVKDNTGLCIAAQQTQSSLPPGAIAMEATTPIAGLLNWTILAPLHGQTSELYGKLHLGLLNSILEIQPVTPPRAISAAHLLQPLGNIIRYLIDYQRKCKENDNGIDKQNRLIENAELQLSLDRYAQAIQVALSVNCVYGNMDDFFYQLTQLPPNRLLHIVTHTHKSNK
;
A
#
# COMPACT_ATOMS: atom_id res chain seq x y z
N PRO A 1 3.96 -13.48 -18.15
CA PRO A 1 3.96 -12.32 -17.22
C PRO A 1 2.55 -11.74 -16.97
N GLN A 2 1.80 -11.38 -18.02
CA GLN A 2 0.44 -10.80 -17.90
C GLN A 2 -0.53 -11.65 -17.07
N PHE A 3 -0.63 -12.95 -17.35
CA PHE A 3 -1.51 -13.86 -16.59
C PHE A 3 -1.20 -13.81 -15.09
N THR A 4 0.08 -13.93 -14.74
CA THR A 4 0.54 -13.87 -13.35
C THR A 4 0.23 -12.53 -12.72
N ALA A 5 0.42 -11.41 -13.42
CA ALA A 5 0.08 -10.08 -12.91
C ALA A 5 -1.42 -9.96 -12.61
N ASN A 6 -2.28 -10.41 -13.54
CA ASN A 6 -3.72 -10.42 -13.35
C ASN A 6 -4.15 -11.36 -12.21
N PHE A 7 -3.52 -12.54 -12.10
CA PHE A 7 -3.72 -13.47 -10.99
C PHE A 7 -3.36 -12.82 -9.65
N LEU A 8 -2.20 -12.15 -9.58
CA LEU A 8 -1.77 -11.42 -8.39
C LEU A 8 -2.77 -10.34 -8.02
N THR A 9 -3.31 -9.58 -8.98
CA THR A 9 -4.34 -8.55 -8.73
C THR A 9 -5.62 -9.18 -8.15
N ALA A 10 -6.07 -10.30 -8.71
CA ALA A 10 -7.26 -10.99 -8.23
C ALA A 10 -7.06 -11.54 -6.81
N VAL A 11 -5.91 -12.18 -6.57
CA VAL A 11 -5.55 -12.74 -5.27
C VAL A 11 -5.36 -11.65 -4.21
N SER A 12 -4.71 -10.53 -4.57
CA SER A 12 -4.50 -9.41 -3.65
C SER A 12 -5.80 -8.74 -3.21
N ASN A 13 -6.85 -8.84 -4.04
CA ASN A 13 -8.19 -8.36 -3.70
C ASN A 13 -9.04 -9.40 -2.94
N LEU A 14 -8.74 -10.69 -3.10
CA LEU A 14 -9.44 -11.78 -2.41
C LEU A 14 -9.05 -11.81 -0.92
N TYR A 15 -7.75 -11.77 -0.66
CA TYR A 15 -7.22 -11.59 0.69
C TYR A 15 -7.25 -10.11 1.03
N PHE A 16 -7.53 -9.76 2.29
CA PHE A 16 -7.70 -8.37 2.71
C PHE A 16 -8.94 -7.64 2.12
N ASN A 17 -9.99 -8.36 1.73
CA ASN A 17 -11.27 -7.75 1.36
C ASN A 17 -12.02 -7.28 2.63
N ASP A 18 -11.98 -5.98 2.93
CA ASP A 18 -12.69 -5.33 4.05
C ASP A 18 -14.19 -5.18 3.73
N GLY A 19 -14.85 -6.27 3.34
CA GLY A 19 -16.28 -6.32 3.14
C GLY A 19 -17.05 -6.35 4.45
N ASN A 20 -16.88 -5.36 5.35
CA ASN A 20 -17.67 -4.98 6.54
C ASN A 20 -18.23 -6.07 7.51
N LYS A 21 -18.02 -7.37 7.27
CA LYS A 21 -18.66 -8.49 7.97
C LYS A 21 -17.75 -9.69 8.19
N ASN A 22 -16.58 -9.74 7.53
CA ASN A 22 -15.63 -10.85 7.66
C ASN A 22 -14.31 -10.37 8.27
N PRO A 23 -13.64 -11.21 9.07
CA PRO A 23 -12.30 -10.90 9.55
C PRO A 23 -11.35 -10.72 8.36
N ILE A 24 -10.40 -9.79 8.50
CA ILE A 24 -9.32 -9.60 7.53
C ILE A 24 -8.56 -10.92 7.38
N LEU A 25 -8.58 -11.46 6.16
CA LEU A 25 -7.91 -12.71 5.83
C LEU A 25 -6.56 -12.41 5.18
N PHE A 26 -5.49 -12.91 5.79
CA PHE A 26 -4.15 -12.90 5.21
C PHE A 26 -3.91 -14.14 4.35
N PRO A 27 -3.04 -14.05 3.33
CA PRO A 27 -2.71 -15.20 2.49
C PRO A 27 -2.03 -16.32 3.30
N PRO A 28 -2.28 -17.60 2.98
CA PRO A 28 -1.51 -18.71 3.51
C PRO A 28 -0.01 -18.56 3.19
N THR A 29 0.85 -19.07 4.08
CA THR A 29 2.32 -18.93 3.96
C THR A 29 2.85 -19.40 2.61
N ASN A 30 2.41 -20.54 2.10
CA ASN A 30 2.87 -21.08 0.81
C ASN A 30 2.54 -20.13 -0.36
N LEU A 31 1.37 -19.50 -0.31
CA LEU A 31 0.97 -18.52 -1.32
C LEU A 31 1.82 -17.26 -1.21
N LEU A 32 2.03 -16.76 0.01
CA LEU A 32 2.87 -15.60 0.27
C LEU A 32 4.33 -15.84 -0.19
N GLU A 33 4.89 -17.02 0.06
CA GLU A 33 6.23 -17.40 -0.37
C GLU A 33 6.35 -17.41 -1.89
N MET A 34 5.41 -18.06 -2.60
CA MET A 34 5.39 -18.10 -4.06
C MET A 34 5.28 -16.70 -4.68
N ILE A 35 4.38 -15.86 -4.15
CA ILE A 35 4.21 -14.48 -4.62
C ILE A 35 5.48 -13.67 -4.36
N THR A 36 6.09 -13.83 -3.17
CA THR A 36 7.33 -13.15 -2.82
C THR A 36 8.45 -13.53 -3.78
N LEU A 37 8.58 -14.81 -4.12
CA LEU A 37 9.57 -15.30 -5.08
C LEU A 37 9.32 -14.70 -6.47
N TRP A 38 8.08 -14.74 -6.97
CA TRP A 38 7.75 -14.19 -8.29
C TRP A 38 8.03 -12.69 -8.43
N VAL A 39 7.67 -11.90 -7.41
CA VAL A 39 7.90 -10.45 -7.39
C VAL A 39 9.40 -10.14 -7.27
N LYS A 40 10.12 -10.91 -6.45
CA LYS A 40 11.58 -10.75 -6.28
C LYS A 40 12.34 -11.08 -7.55
N ASP A 41 11.99 -12.17 -8.23
CA ASP A 41 12.73 -12.67 -9.40
C ASP A 41 12.41 -11.88 -10.68
N ASN A 42 11.27 -11.19 -10.73
CA ASN A 42 10.87 -10.38 -11.87
C ASN A 42 10.21 -9.08 -11.42
N THR A 43 11.00 -8.02 -11.33
CA THR A 43 10.55 -6.67 -10.95
C THR A 43 9.50 -6.10 -11.92
N GLY A 44 9.58 -6.43 -13.20
CA GLY A 44 8.61 -6.03 -14.23
C GLY A 44 7.28 -6.79 -14.20
N LEU A 45 7.15 -7.81 -13.34
CA LEU A 45 5.95 -8.65 -13.28
C LEU A 45 4.68 -7.84 -12.96
N CYS A 46 4.76 -6.92 -12.00
CA CYS A 46 3.59 -6.19 -11.52
C CYS A 46 3.02 -5.22 -12.57
N ILE A 47 3.85 -4.66 -13.45
CA ILE A 47 3.39 -3.79 -14.54
C ILE A 47 3.05 -4.55 -15.82
N ALA A 48 3.38 -5.83 -15.89
CA ALA A 48 3.05 -6.65 -17.07
C ALA A 48 1.56 -6.54 -17.41
N ALA A 49 0.69 -6.38 -16.41
CA ALA A 49 -0.76 -6.22 -16.57
C ALA A 49 -1.17 -5.10 -17.54
N GLN A 50 -0.34 -4.06 -17.68
CA GLN A 50 -0.64 -2.84 -18.44
C GLN A 50 0.03 -2.82 -19.82
N GLN A 51 0.89 -3.80 -20.12
CA GLN A 51 1.68 -3.79 -21.36
C GLN A 51 0.87 -4.16 -22.61
N THR A 52 -0.26 -4.87 -22.45
CA THR A 52 -1.11 -5.27 -23.57
C THR A 52 -2.51 -4.67 -23.40
N GLN A 53 -2.71 -3.46 -23.94
CA GLN A 53 -4.05 -2.89 -24.02
C GLN A 53 -4.90 -3.72 -24.98
N SER A 54 -6.03 -4.22 -24.50
CA SER A 54 -7.00 -4.92 -25.34
C SER A 54 -7.59 -3.94 -26.36
N SER A 55 -7.76 -4.37 -27.61
CA SER A 55 -8.42 -3.56 -28.64
C SER A 55 -9.85 -3.26 -28.19
N LEU A 56 -10.16 -2.00 -27.94
CA LEU A 56 -11.47 -1.58 -27.50
C LEU A 56 -12.40 -1.33 -28.71
N PRO A 57 -13.70 -1.63 -28.57
CA PRO A 57 -14.68 -1.22 -29.57
C PRO A 57 -14.67 0.31 -29.78
N PRO A 58 -15.03 0.80 -30.98
CA PRO A 58 -15.19 2.22 -31.21
C PRO A 58 -16.18 2.85 -30.21
N GLY A 59 -15.76 3.90 -29.51
CA GLY A 59 -16.57 4.62 -28.51
C GLY A 59 -16.41 4.16 -27.07
N ALA A 60 -15.63 3.10 -26.79
CA ALA A 60 -15.32 2.68 -25.42
C ALA A 60 -14.12 3.47 -24.85
N ILE A 61 -14.19 3.80 -23.55
CA ILE A 61 -13.10 4.45 -22.82
C ILE A 61 -12.19 3.35 -22.25
N ALA A 62 -10.89 3.42 -22.55
CA ALA A 62 -9.91 2.52 -21.97
C ALA A 62 -9.77 2.79 -20.47
N MET A 63 -10.13 1.81 -19.64
CA MET A 63 -9.72 1.80 -18.24
C MET A 63 -8.32 1.18 -18.15
N GLU A 64 -7.42 1.85 -17.43
CA GLU A 64 -6.09 1.30 -17.17
C GLU A 64 -6.21 0.02 -16.32
N ALA A 65 -5.49 -1.02 -16.72
CA ALA A 65 -5.52 -2.29 -16.01
C ALA A 65 -4.96 -2.11 -14.59
N THR A 66 -5.71 -2.57 -13.59
CA THR A 66 -5.29 -2.50 -12.18
C THR A 66 -4.07 -3.41 -11.95
N THR A 67 -2.97 -2.80 -11.51
CA THR A 67 -1.76 -3.53 -11.14
C THR A 67 -1.93 -4.21 -9.77
N PRO A 68 -1.22 -5.32 -9.50
CA PRO A 68 -1.23 -5.98 -8.20
C PRO A 68 -0.52 -5.15 -7.11
N ILE A 69 0.17 -4.07 -7.48
CA ILE A 69 1.05 -3.30 -6.59
C ILE A 69 0.30 -2.82 -5.35
N ALA A 70 -0.81 -2.11 -5.52
CA ALA A 70 -1.54 -1.54 -4.39
C ALA A 70 -2.12 -2.62 -3.45
N GLY A 71 -2.68 -3.69 -4.01
CA GLY A 71 -3.23 -4.79 -3.21
C GLY A 71 -2.15 -5.55 -2.43
N LEU A 72 -1.01 -5.83 -3.05
CA LEU A 72 0.11 -6.48 -2.36
C LEU A 72 0.78 -5.53 -1.35
N LEU A 73 0.85 -4.23 -1.64
CA LEU A 73 1.30 -3.23 -0.67
C LEU A 73 0.42 -3.24 0.59
N ASN A 74 -0.91 -3.31 0.46
CA ASN A 74 -1.83 -3.41 1.60
C ASN A 74 -1.43 -4.56 2.54
N TRP A 75 -1.15 -5.74 1.99
CA TRP A 75 -0.74 -6.88 2.80
C TRP A 75 0.53 -6.57 3.60
N THR A 76 1.54 -6.00 2.94
CA THR A 76 2.83 -5.70 3.58
C THR A 76 2.73 -4.56 4.59
N ILE A 77 1.92 -3.54 4.32
CA ILE A 77 1.73 -2.37 5.18
C ILE A 77 0.95 -2.76 6.43
N LEU A 78 -0.11 -3.55 6.29
CA LEU A 78 -1.02 -3.86 7.39
C LEU A 78 -0.62 -5.11 8.18
N ALA A 79 0.26 -5.96 7.65
CA ALA A 79 0.78 -7.15 8.33
C ALA A 79 1.20 -6.91 9.80
N PRO A 80 2.01 -5.89 10.12
CA PRO A 80 2.41 -5.61 11.50
C PRO A 80 1.21 -5.40 12.44
N LEU A 81 0.18 -4.67 12.00
CA LEU A 81 -1.00 -4.33 12.80
C LEU A 81 -1.84 -5.55 13.18
N HIS A 82 -1.70 -6.64 12.43
CA HIS A 82 -2.42 -7.89 12.62
C HIS A 82 -1.53 -9.01 13.19
N GLY A 83 -0.38 -8.65 13.77
CA GLY A 83 0.53 -9.61 14.41
C GLY A 83 1.18 -10.58 13.42
N GLN A 84 1.26 -10.23 12.13
CA GLN A 84 1.94 -11.05 11.14
C GLN A 84 3.44 -10.81 11.21
N THR A 85 4.17 -11.75 11.80
CA THR A 85 5.61 -11.64 12.09
C THR A 85 6.52 -12.27 11.03
N SER A 86 5.95 -12.90 10.00
CA SER A 86 6.74 -13.55 8.94
C SER A 86 7.61 -12.55 8.19
N GLU A 87 8.91 -12.85 8.07
CA GLU A 87 9.86 -12.07 7.26
C GLU A 87 9.45 -11.96 5.80
N LEU A 88 8.60 -12.87 5.30
CA LEU A 88 8.10 -12.85 3.93
C LEU A 88 7.42 -11.52 3.59
N TYR A 89 6.71 -10.89 4.54
CA TYR A 89 6.11 -9.57 4.29
C TYR A 89 7.15 -8.48 4.07
N GLY A 90 8.30 -8.54 4.77
CA GLY A 90 9.41 -7.62 4.54
C GLY A 90 10.10 -7.86 3.19
N LYS A 91 10.31 -9.13 2.83
CA LYS A 91 10.88 -9.52 1.53
C LYS A 91 9.97 -9.13 0.36
N LEU A 92 8.66 -9.37 0.50
CA LEU A 92 7.66 -8.94 -0.47
C LEU A 92 7.62 -7.41 -0.57
N HIS A 93 7.63 -6.71 0.56
CA HIS A 93 7.64 -5.24 0.56
C HIS A 93 8.83 -4.69 -0.24
N LEU A 94 10.05 -5.18 0.04
CA LEU A 94 11.24 -4.81 -0.70
C LEU A 94 11.13 -5.15 -2.20
N GLY A 95 10.63 -6.35 -2.52
CA GLY A 95 10.37 -6.75 -3.90
C GLY A 95 9.44 -5.79 -4.64
N LEU A 96 8.35 -5.37 -3.99
CA LEU A 96 7.40 -4.40 -4.54
C LEU A 96 8.04 -3.03 -4.72
N LEU A 97 8.83 -2.53 -3.76
CA LEU A 97 9.54 -1.26 -3.91
C LEU A 97 10.49 -1.30 -5.12
N ASN A 98 11.24 -2.40 -5.29
CA ASN A 98 12.09 -2.60 -6.46
C ASN A 98 11.27 -2.67 -7.76
N SER A 99 10.12 -3.35 -7.75
CA SER A 99 9.19 -3.35 -8.90
C SER A 99 8.71 -1.95 -9.26
N ILE A 100 8.43 -1.10 -8.27
CA ILE A 100 7.99 0.28 -8.50
C ILE A 100 9.14 1.12 -9.06
N LEU A 101 10.37 0.94 -8.58
CA LEU A 101 11.55 1.67 -9.06
C LEU A 101 11.86 1.40 -10.55
N GLU A 102 11.53 0.20 -11.04
CA GLU A 102 11.73 -0.20 -12.44
C GLU A 102 10.63 0.32 -13.39
N ILE A 103 9.59 0.96 -12.85
CA ILE A 103 8.51 1.52 -13.67
C ILE A 103 9.05 2.70 -14.46
N GLN A 104 8.93 2.60 -15.78
CA GLN A 104 9.30 3.70 -16.66
C GLN A 104 8.33 4.89 -16.46
N PRO A 105 8.83 6.09 -16.18
CA PRO A 105 7.99 7.27 -16.02
C PRO A 105 7.30 7.58 -17.34
N VAL A 106 5.97 7.65 -17.30
CA VAL A 106 5.12 8.02 -18.44
C VAL A 106 4.28 9.23 -18.08
N THR A 107 4.02 10.09 -19.07
CA THR A 107 3.17 11.28 -18.90
C THR A 107 1.94 11.13 -19.80
N PRO A 108 0.72 11.01 -19.24
CA PRO A 108 0.39 11.01 -17.81
C PRO A 108 0.76 9.68 -17.11
N PRO A 109 1.01 9.68 -15.78
CA PRO A 109 1.24 8.48 -14.98
C PRO A 109 0.05 7.52 -15.04
N ARG A 110 0.31 6.20 -14.99
CA ARG A 110 -0.73 5.17 -15.17
C ARG A 110 -0.58 3.93 -14.29
N ALA A 111 0.54 3.75 -13.59
CA ALA A 111 0.84 2.47 -12.96
C ALA A 111 0.07 2.22 -11.66
N ILE A 112 -0.13 3.27 -10.85
CA ILE A 112 -0.71 3.16 -9.51
C ILE A 112 -1.75 4.26 -9.29
N SER A 113 -2.97 3.87 -8.92
CA SER A 113 -4.01 4.84 -8.55
C SER A 113 -3.79 5.37 -7.13
N ALA A 114 -3.88 6.69 -6.95
CA ALA A 114 -3.90 7.33 -5.65
C ALA A 114 -5.04 6.80 -4.76
N ALA A 115 -6.20 6.49 -5.35
CA ALA A 115 -7.34 5.92 -4.62
C ALA A 115 -7.03 4.51 -4.09
N HIS A 116 -6.29 3.70 -4.84
CA HIS A 116 -5.87 2.38 -4.37
C HIS A 116 -4.77 2.48 -3.30
N LEU A 117 -3.89 3.47 -3.38
CA LEU A 117 -2.90 3.73 -2.34
C LEU A 117 -3.53 4.14 -1.01
N LEU A 118 -4.76 4.70 -0.99
CA LEU A 118 -5.47 5.06 0.24
C LEU A 118 -6.09 3.86 0.97
N GLN A 119 -6.13 2.66 0.38
CA GLN A 119 -6.75 1.50 1.00
C GLN A 119 -6.20 1.11 2.40
N PRO A 120 -4.89 1.24 2.71
CA PRO A 120 -4.38 1.02 4.05
C PRO A 120 -4.93 2.00 5.09
N LEU A 121 -5.27 3.23 4.69
CA LEU A 121 -5.62 4.32 5.58
C LEU A 121 -6.77 3.93 6.53
N GLY A 122 -7.86 3.40 5.97
CA GLY A 122 -9.04 3.02 6.76
C GLY A 122 -8.73 1.95 7.80
N ASN A 123 -7.89 0.97 7.45
CA ASN A 123 -7.47 -0.09 8.37
C ASN A 123 -6.55 0.42 9.47
N ILE A 124 -5.62 1.32 9.14
CA ILE A 124 -4.76 1.98 10.13
C ILE A 124 -5.61 2.83 11.09
N ILE A 125 -6.56 3.62 10.57
CA ILE A 125 -7.47 4.42 11.40
C ILE A 125 -8.31 3.53 12.32
N ARG A 126 -8.86 2.41 11.81
CA ARG A 126 -9.62 1.44 12.61
C ARG A 126 -8.75 0.85 13.74
N TYR A 127 -7.53 0.45 13.42
CA TYR A 127 -6.56 -0.02 14.42
C TYR A 127 -6.31 1.03 15.50
N LEU A 128 -6.14 2.31 15.13
CA LEU A 128 -5.91 3.39 16.08
C LEU A 128 -7.08 3.60 17.03
N ILE A 129 -8.31 3.57 16.51
CA ILE A 129 -9.53 3.69 17.33
C ILE A 129 -9.61 2.56 18.34
N ASP A 130 -9.33 1.33 17.92
CA ASP A 130 -9.36 0.16 18.81
C ASP A 130 -8.21 0.16 19.82
N TYR A 131 -7.01 0.58 19.41
CA TYR A 131 -5.86 0.75 20.30
C TYR A 131 -6.15 1.81 21.38
N GLN A 132 -6.68 2.97 20.98
CA GLN A 132 -7.07 4.02 21.91
C GLN A 132 -8.18 3.57 22.86
N ARG A 133 -9.15 2.77 22.41
CA ARG A 133 -10.21 2.22 23.27
C ARG A 133 -9.62 1.34 24.38
N LYS A 134 -8.60 0.52 24.07
CA LYS A 134 -7.92 -0.34 25.07
C LYS A 134 -7.12 0.47 26.10
N CYS A 135 -6.64 1.67 25.74
CA CYS A 135 -5.84 2.51 26.64
C CYS A 135 -6.66 3.47 27.51
N LYS A 136 -8.00 3.45 27.48
CA LYS A 136 -8.86 4.45 28.14
C LYS A 136 -8.90 4.41 29.67
N GLU A 137 -8.07 3.61 30.32
CA GLU A 137 -8.18 3.43 31.77
C GLU A 137 -7.39 4.44 32.64
N ASN A 138 -6.48 5.32 32.14
CA ASN A 138 -5.85 6.33 33.04
C ASN A 138 -5.10 7.57 32.48
N ASP A 139 -5.16 7.94 31.19
CA ASP A 139 -4.11 8.84 30.63
C ASP A 139 -4.50 10.26 30.16
N ASN A 140 -3.57 11.19 30.42
CA ASN A 140 -3.50 12.55 29.86
C ASN A 140 -3.17 12.52 28.34
N GLY A 141 -3.40 13.63 27.63
CA GLY A 141 -3.22 13.69 26.16
C GLY A 141 -1.79 13.43 25.66
N ILE A 142 -0.77 13.74 26.47
CA ILE A 142 0.65 13.55 26.12
C ILE A 142 1.02 12.06 26.15
N ASP A 143 0.53 11.32 27.15
CA ASP A 143 0.82 9.89 27.31
C ASP A 143 0.24 9.07 26.16
N LYS A 144 -0.91 9.50 25.61
CA LYS A 144 -1.51 8.89 24.40
C LYS A 144 -0.61 9.04 23.18
N GLN A 145 0.00 10.20 22.98
CA GLN A 145 0.87 10.45 21.84
C GLN A 145 2.17 9.63 21.96
N ASN A 146 2.74 9.56 23.16
CA ASN A 146 3.94 8.75 23.43
C ASN A 146 3.67 7.27 23.16
N ARG A 147 2.53 6.72 23.61
CA ARG A 147 2.14 5.32 23.34
C ARG A 147 1.99 4.99 21.85
N LEU A 148 1.61 5.95 21.02
CA LEU A 148 1.53 5.75 19.55
C LEU A 148 2.92 5.77 18.90
N ILE A 149 3.83 6.56 19.44
CA ILE A 149 5.23 6.61 19.00
C ILE A 149 5.96 5.32 19.42
N GLU A 150 5.65 4.78 20.60
CA GLU A 150 6.26 3.55 21.14
C GLU A 150 5.68 2.26 20.55
N ASN A 151 4.52 2.33 19.88
CA ASN A 151 3.91 1.16 19.25
C ASN A 151 4.70 0.75 17.99
N ALA A 152 5.56 -0.27 18.15
CA ALA A 152 6.47 -0.73 17.11
C ALA A 152 5.75 -1.23 15.86
N GLU A 153 4.63 -1.94 16.02
CA GLU A 153 3.83 -2.47 14.91
C GLU A 153 3.19 -1.35 14.08
N LEU A 154 2.65 -0.33 14.76
CA LEU A 154 2.10 0.87 14.12
C LEU A 154 3.18 1.65 13.38
N GLN A 155 4.33 1.89 14.02
CA GLN A 155 5.42 2.62 13.38
C GLN A 155 5.97 1.86 12.17
N LEU A 156 6.14 0.53 12.27
CA LEU A 156 6.54 -0.29 11.13
C LEU A 156 5.51 -0.26 9.99
N SER A 157 4.21 -0.28 10.30
CA SER A 157 3.15 -0.15 9.30
C SER A 157 3.24 1.20 8.57
N LEU A 158 3.37 2.29 9.33
CA LEU A 158 3.49 3.65 8.79
C LEU A 158 4.77 3.86 7.99
N ASP A 159 5.89 3.28 8.44
CA ASP A 159 7.16 3.33 7.72
C ASP A 159 7.07 2.63 6.36
N ARG A 160 6.50 1.42 6.30
CA ARG A 160 6.25 0.72 5.03
C ARG A 160 5.34 1.52 4.11
N TYR A 161 4.30 2.15 4.67
CA TYR A 161 3.39 2.95 3.87
C TYR A 161 4.09 4.19 3.31
N ALA A 162 4.84 4.90 4.13
CA ALA A 162 5.62 6.06 3.72
C ALA A 162 6.67 5.71 2.66
N GLN A 163 7.40 4.60 2.82
CA GLN A 163 8.36 4.11 1.84
C GLN A 163 7.70 3.83 0.47
N ALA A 164 6.57 3.14 0.47
CA ALA A 164 5.84 2.86 -0.76
C ALA A 164 5.37 4.13 -1.48
N ILE A 165 4.83 5.09 -0.74
CA ILE A 165 4.42 6.39 -1.29
C ILE A 165 5.63 7.14 -1.84
N GLN A 166 6.72 7.22 -1.07
CA GLN A 166 7.93 7.93 -1.47
C GLN A 166 8.50 7.38 -2.77
N VAL A 167 8.63 6.05 -2.87
CA VAL A 167 9.16 5.38 -4.05
C VAL A 167 8.24 5.63 -5.26
N ALA A 168 6.93 5.44 -5.10
CA ALA A 168 5.97 5.65 -6.20
C ALA A 168 5.95 7.10 -6.73
N LEU A 169 6.12 8.08 -5.84
CA LEU A 169 6.23 9.48 -6.23
C LEU A 169 7.55 9.79 -6.92
N SER A 170 8.66 9.19 -6.47
CA SER A 170 9.99 9.43 -7.04
C SER A 170 10.12 9.03 -8.51
N VAL A 171 9.35 8.02 -8.94
CA VAL A 171 9.28 7.54 -10.33
C VAL A 171 8.11 8.12 -11.13
N ASN A 172 7.34 9.05 -10.55
CA ASN A 172 6.17 9.67 -11.19
C ASN A 172 5.18 8.63 -11.78
N CYS A 173 4.82 7.60 -11.01
CA CYS A 173 3.96 6.51 -11.48
C CYS A 173 2.54 6.53 -10.89
N VAL A 174 2.23 7.51 -10.04
CA VAL A 174 0.94 7.64 -9.35
C VAL A 174 0.02 8.60 -10.10
N TYR A 175 -1.25 8.21 -10.30
CA TYR A 175 -2.28 9.03 -10.95
C TYR A 175 -3.53 9.20 -10.09
N GLY A 176 -4.32 10.23 -10.38
CA GLY A 176 -5.55 10.56 -9.66
C GLY A 176 -5.44 11.89 -8.91
N ASN A 177 -6.35 12.11 -7.96
CA ASN A 177 -6.38 13.34 -7.17
C ASN A 177 -5.31 13.30 -6.06
N MET A 178 -4.12 13.82 -6.36
CA MET A 178 -3.01 13.87 -5.40
C MET A 178 -3.33 14.80 -4.21
N ASP A 179 -4.14 15.84 -4.40
CA ASP A 179 -4.43 16.81 -3.35
C ASP A 179 -5.29 16.19 -2.26
N ASP A 180 -6.35 15.50 -2.68
CA ASP A 180 -7.19 14.70 -1.79
C ASP A 180 -6.39 13.57 -1.14
N PHE A 181 -5.53 12.89 -1.90
CA PHE A 181 -4.63 11.85 -1.39
C PHE A 181 -3.79 12.35 -0.20
N PHE A 182 -3.06 13.46 -0.39
CA PHE A 182 -2.24 14.03 0.68
C PHE A 182 -3.04 14.63 1.82
N TYR A 183 -4.23 15.17 1.55
CA TYR A 183 -5.14 15.62 2.60
C TYR A 183 -5.57 14.46 3.49
N GLN A 184 -5.96 13.33 2.92
CA GLN A 184 -6.34 12.14 3.69
C GLN A 184 -5.19 11.56 4.53
N LEU A 185 -3.95 11.60 4.02
CA LEU A 185 -2.77 11.17 4.80
C LEU A 185 -2.55 11.98 6.08
N THR A 186 -3.07 13.20 6.19
CA THR A 186 -2.97 14.01 7.41
C THR A 186 -3.75 13.44 8.60
N GLN A 187 -4.65 12.48 8.36
CA GLN A 187 -5.41 11.80 9.42
C GLN A 187 -4.57 10.76 10.18
N LEU A 188 -3.40 10.40 9.64
CA LEU A 188 -2.52 9.41 10.26
C LEU A 188 -1.75 10.01 11.44
N PRO A 189 -1.39 9.18 12.43
CA PRO A 189 -0.65 9.63 13.59
C PRO A 189 0.80 9.97 13.18
N PRO A 190 1.53 10.70 14.05
CA PRO A 190 2.90 11.08 13.77
C PRO A 190 3.82 9.89 13.47
N ASN A 191 4.46 9.97 12.31
CA ASN A 191 5.51 9.06 11.85
C ASN A 191 6.56 9.88 11.08
N ARG A 192 7.84 9.62 11.34
CA ARG A 192 8.96 10.40 10.79
C ARG A 192 9.02 10.34 9.26
N LEU A 193 8.90 9.14 8.68
CA LEU A 193 8.99 8.98 7.22
C LEU A 193 7.80 9.61 6.52
N LEU A 194 6.58 9.39 7.03
CA LEU A 194 5.38 9.99 6.46
C LEU A 194 5.41 11.52 6.53
N HIS A 195 5.94 12.09 7.61
CA HIS A 195 6.15 13.53 7.72
C HIS A 195 7.09 14.05 6.62
N ILE A 196 8.21 13.37 6.35
CA ILE A 196 9.13 13.73 5.27
C ILE A 196 8.39 13.70 3.92
N VAL A 197 7.69 12.61 3.61
CA VAL A 197 6.98 12.44 2.33
C VAL A 197 5.93 13.54 2.10
N THR A 198 5.12 13.84 3.11
CA THR A 198 4.08 14.87 3.02
C THR A 198 4.67 16.29 2.91
N HIS A 199 5.79 16.57 3.59
CA HIS A 199 6.47 17.88 3.48
C HIS A 199 7.15 18.07 2.12
N THR A 200 7.87 17.05 1.63
CA THR A 200 8.53 17.10 0.33
C THR A 200 7.53 17.35 -0.80
N HIS A 201 6.35 16.74 -0.75
CA HIS A 201 5.31 17.01 -1.74
C HIS A 201 4.79 18.46 -1.68
N LYS A 202 4.58 19.04 -0.48
CA LYS A 202 4.15 20.43 -0.34
C LYS A 202 5.18 21.43 -0.88
N SER A 203 6.47 21.13 -0.74
CA SER A 203 7.56 22.00 -1.23
C SER A 203 7.78 21.93 -2.74
N ASN A 204 7.33 20.86 -3.40
CA ASN A 204 7.50 20.65 -4.85
C ASN A 204 6.31 21.18 -5.68
N LYS A 205 5.32 21.82 -5.05
CA LYS A 205 4.22 22.54 -5.69
C LYS A 205 4.53 24.03 -5.77
#